data_AF-A0A1F7QNW7-F1
#
_entry.id   AF-A0A1F7QNW7-F1
#
_cell.length_a   1.000
_cell.length_b   1.000
_cell.length_c   1.000
_cell.angle_alpha   90.00
_cell.angle_beta   90.00
_cell.angle_gamma   90.00
#
_symmetry.space_group_name_H-M   'P 1'
#
loop_
_entity.id
_entity.type
_entity.pdbx_description
1 polymer ?
#
loop_
_entity_poly.entity_id
_entity_poly.type
_entity_poly.pdbx_seq_one_letter_code
_entity_poly.pdbx_strand_id
1 'polypeptide(L)'
;KGREFIWVDTTARWRIADAKKFLESVATEAGAQSRLNDIIDSVVRDQVSGSELVELVRSASWVVPEGEILEEVPAEVREELKKQVSRGREELTRNVLVEARKVIPQYGIELVDVRIKRLNYVESVREKVYARMISERKRIAAKFRSEGEGRSAEILGTMEKELRQIRSGAYRRAQEIRGKADAGATRVYGDAYSGDPEFYAFSRTLEAYREGQNKDSVLILTTDSDYYRYLKQAARPARAGR
;
A
#
# COMPACT_ATOMS: atom_id res chain seq x y z
N LYS A 1 -22.41 20.23 13.40
CA LYS A 1 -23.72 20.83 13.02
C LYS A 1 -23.90 20.75 11.50
N GLY A 2 -24.36 19.60 11.00
CA GLY A 2 -24.65 19.41 9.57
C GLY A 2 -25.95 20.11 9.20
N ARG A 3 -25.87 21.14 8.34
CA ARG A 3 -27.04 21.81 7.74
C ARG A 3 -27.33 21.16 6.38
N GLU A 4 -27.53 19.85 6.40
CA GLU A 4 -27.76 19.08 5.19
C GLU A 4 -29.27 18.96 4.98
N PHE A 5 -29.72 19.33 3.78
CA PHE A 5 -31.11 19.14 3.42
C PHE A 5 -31.37 17.67 3.13
N ILE A 6 -32.36 17.12 3.82
CA ILE A 6 -32.78 15.73 3.70
C ILE A 6 -34.28 15.64 3.41
N TRP A 7 -34.65 14.61 2.66
CA TRP A 7 -36.01 14.15 2.47
C TRP A 7 -36.28 13.03 3.48
N VAL A 8 -37.32 13.21 4.30
CA VAL A 8 -37.79 12.20 5.25
C VAL A 8 -39.18 11.77 4.82
N ASP A 9 -39.33 10.48 4.52
CA ASP A 9 -40.62 9.85 4.23
C ASP A 9 -41.10 9.16 5.50
N THR A 10 -42.31 9.45 5.96
CA THR A 10 -42.88 8.89 7.17
C THR A 10 -44.19 8.15 6.90
N THR A 11 -44.48 7.18 7.74
CA THR A 11 -45.72 6.42 7.69
C THR A 11 -46.32 6.36 9.08
N ALA A 12 -47.64 6.47 9.17
CA ALA A 12 -48.37 6.47 10.42
C ALA A 12 -49.54 5.50 10.36
N ARG A 13 -49.80 4.84 11.50
CA ARG A 13 -51.01 4.05 11.72
C ARG A 13 -51.89 4.78 12.71
N TRP A 14 -53.16 4.95 12.37
CA TRP A 14 -54.13 5.64 13.19
C TRP A 14 -55.49 4.96 13.10
N ARG A 15 -56.37 5.28 14.05
CA ARG A 15 -57.77 4.84 14.05
C ARG A 15 -58.67 5.95 14.57
N ILE A 16 -59.95 5.90 14.23
CA ILE A 16 -60.97 6.79 14.81
C ILE A 16 -61.30 6.28 16.21
N ALA A 17 -61.08 7.11 17.23
CA ALA A 17 -61.37 6.78 18.62
C ALA A 17 -62.72 7.38 19.07
N ASP A 18 -63.05 8.58 18.60
CA ASP A 18 -64.31 9.26 18.88
C ASP A 18 -64.95 9.74 17.56
N ALA A 19 -65.97 9.00 17.11
CA ALA A 19 -66.61 9.25 15.83
C ALA A 19 -67.34 10.60 15.76
N LYS A 20 -67.86 11.09 16.90
CA LYS A 20 -68.55 12.39 16.94
C LYS A 20 -67.55 13.53 16.76
N LYS A 21 -66.47 13.53 17.54
CA LYS A 21 -65.38 14.53 17.41
C LYS A 21 -64.72 14.47 16.04
N PHE A 22 -64.54 13.27 15.50
CA PHE A 22 -64.01 13.10 14.15
C PHE A 22 -64.89 13.79 13.10
N LEU A 23 -66.20 13.55 13.15
CA LEU A 23 -67.14 14.15 12.20
C LEU A 23 -67.20 15.67 12.35
N GLU A 24 -67.18 16.19 13.59
CA GLU A 24 -67.23 17.63 13.88
C GLU A 24 -65.95 18.37 13.48
N SER A 25 -64.79 17.72 13.55
CA SER A 25 -63.48 18.38 13.37
C SER A 25 -62.86 18.19 11.99
N VAL A 26 -62.92 16.98 11.42
CA VAL A 26 -62.27 16.63 10.15
C VAL A 26 -63.25 16.10 9.09
N ALA A 27 -64.43 15.64 9.50
CA ALA A 27 -65.56 15.15 8.71
C ALA A 27 -65.30 13.94 7.80
N THR A 28 -64.14 13.86 7.14
CA THR A 28 -63.77 12.84 6.16
C THR A 28 -62.38 12.28 6.45
N GLU A 29 -62.09 11.10 5.90
CA GLU A 29 -60.77 10.49 5.97
C GLU A 29 -59.70 11.36 5.31
N ALA A 30 -59.99 11.99 4.17
CA ALA A 30 -59.08 12.92 3.52
C ALA A 30 -58.75 14.13 4.40
N GLY A 31 -59.75 14.67 5.12
CA GLY A 31 -59.56 15.74 6.09
C GLY A 31 -58.67 15.30 7.27
N ALA A 32 -58.91 14.09 7.79
CA ALA A 32 -58.09 13.48 8.84
C ALA A 32 -56.65 13.31 8.38
N GLN A 33 -56.44 12.78 7.17
CA GLN A 33 -55.12 12.57 6.60
C GLN A 33 -54.36 13.89 6.43
N SER A 34 -55.02 14.95 5.94
CA SER A 34 -54.39 16.28 5.84
C SER A 34 -53.93 16.80 7.20
N ARG A 35 -54.79 16.71 8.24
CA ARG A 35 -54.43 17.14 9.61
C ARG A 35 -53.30 16.30 10.19
N LEU A 36 -53.33 14.99 9.99
CA LEU A 36 -52.28 14.09 10.44
C LEU A 36 -50.95 14.40 9.75
N ASN A 37 -50.95 14.65 8.44
CA ASN A 37 -49.76 15.05 7.70
C ASN A 37 -49.17 16.35 8.26
N ASP A 38 -49.98 17.40 8.40
CA ASP A 38 -49.50 18.70 8.92
C ASP A 38 -48.85 18.57 10.31
N ILE A 39 -49.48 17.82 11.22
CA ILE A 39 -48.99 17.64 12.59
C ILE A 39 -47.74 16.76 12.62
N ILE A 40 -47.78 15.61 11.94
CA ILE A 40 -46.68 14.65 11.95
C ILE A 40 -45.46 15.26 11.25
N ASP A 41 -45.64 15.92 10.11
CA ASP A 41 -44.55 16.56 9.38
C ASP A 41 -43.93 17.70 10.20
N SER A 42 -44.74 18.50 10.91
CA SER A 42 -44.23 19.53 11.81
C SER A 42 -43.39 18.93 12.94
N VAL A 43 -43.90 17.91 13.63
CA VAL A 43 -43.18 17.28 14.75
C VAL A 43 -41.92 16.57 14.27
N VAL A 44 -41.98 15.85 13.14
CA VAL A 44 -40.82 15.19 12.54
C VAL A 44 -39.77 16.22 12.17
N ARG A 45 -40.16 17.34 11.56
CA ARG A 45 -39.25 18.42 11.19
C ARG A 45 -38.51 18.99 12.40
N ASP A 46 -39.23 19.22 13.50
CA ASP A 46 -38.63 19.74 14.73
C ASP A 46 -37.65 18.75 15.35
N GLN A 47 -38.02 17.47 15.42
CA GLN A 47 -37.14 16.42 15.94
C GLN A 47 -35.90 16.21 15.06
N VAL A 48 -36.06 16.24 13.74
CA VAL A 48 -34.98 16.12 12.76
C VAL A 48 -34.03 17.33 12.84
N SER A 49 -34.58 18.54 12.95
CA SER A 49 -33.77 19.76 13.05
C SER A 49 -32.98 19.86 14.35
N GLY A 50 -33.44 19.22 15.43
CA GLY A 50 -32.77 19.18 16.73
C GLY A 50 -31.74 18.05 16.89
N SER A 51 -31.64 17.13 15.92
CA SER A 51 -30.84 15.91 16.03
C SER A 51 -29.71 15.86 14.99
N GLU A 52 -28.64 15.12 15.28
CA GLU A 52 -27.62 14.84 14.27
C GLU A 52 -28.10 13.75 13.30
N LEU A 53 -27.71 13.86 12.03
CA LEU A 53 -28.10 12.92 10.99
C LEU A 53 -27.70 11.47 11.32
N VAL A 54 -26.57 11.29 12.00
CA VAL A 54 -26.11 9.96 12.44
C VAL A 54 -27.11 9.28 13.38
N GLU A 55 -27.81 10.04 14.22
CA GLU A 55 -28.82 9.51 15.13
C GLU A 55 -30.13 9.16 14.41
N LEU A 56 -30.41 9.79 13.27
CA LEU A 56 -31.58 9.47 12.44
C LEU A 56 -31.40 8.17 11.65
N VAL A 57 -30.16 7.84 11.27
CA VAL A 57 -29.84 6.67 10.44
C VAL A 57 -29.53 5.43 11.29
N ARG A 58 -28.78 5.59 12.40
CA ARG A 58 -28.35 4.45 13.23
C ARG A 58 -29.37 4.14 14.33
N SER A 59 -29.60 2.85 14.58
CA SER A 59 -30.32 2.41 15.79
C SER A 59 -29.37 2.43 17.00
N ALA A 60 -29.92 2.65 18.19
CA ALA A 60 -29.14 2.60 19.44
C ALA A 60 -28.58 1.20 19.72
N SER A 61 -29.22 0.16 19.16
CA SER A 61 -28.80 -1.24 19.24
C SER A 61 -27.73 -1.64 18.22
N TRP A 62 -27.30 -0.74 17.33
CA TRP A 62 -26.31 -1.07 16.31
C TRP A 62 -24.92 -1.20 16.93
N VAL A 63 -24.32 -2.38 16.75
CA VAL A 63 -22.95 -2.67 17.19
C VAL A 63 -22.02 -2.53 15.99
N VAL A 64 -20.87 -1.88 16.22
CA VAL A 64 -19.81 -1.77 15.21
C VAL A 64 -19.31 -3.18 14.88
N PRO A 65 -19.34 -3.63 13.59
CA PRO A 65 -18.84 -4.94 13.21
C PRO A 65 -17.35 -5.07 13.55
N GLU A 66 -16.94 -6.13 14.25
CA GLU A 66 -15.53 -6.36 14.58
C GLU A 66 -14.80 -7.14 13.47
N GLY A 67 -13.46 -7.10 13.46
CA GLY A 67 -12.60 -7.92 12.58
C GLY A 67 -12.09 -7.23 11.30
N GLU A 68 -11.69 -8.03 10.30
CA GLU A 68 -11.06 -7.62 9.04
C GLU A 68 -11.84 -6.52 8.29
N ILE A 69 -13.18 -6.54 8.41
CA ILE A 69 -14.08 -5.57 7.77
C ILE A 69 -13.78 -4.14 8.26
N LEU A 70 -13.39 -3.97 9.52
CA LEU A 70 -13.02 -2.65 10.04
C LEU A 70 -11.61 -2.24 9.57
N GLU A 71 -10.72 -3.20 9.34
CA GLU A 71 -9.34 -2.95 8.88
C GLU A 71 -9.24 -2.43 7.45
N GLU A 72 -10.22 -2.75 6.61
CA GLU A 72 -10.34 -2.20 5.26
C GLU A 72 -10.91 -0.77 5.23
N VAL A 73 -11.58 -0.34 6.31
CA VAL A 73 -12.19 0.98 6.40
C VAL A 73 -11.12 2.03 6.73
N PRO A 74 -11.09 3.20 6.06
CA PRO A 74 -10.16 4.27 6.41
C PRO A 74 -10.28 4.69 7.89
N ALA A 75 -9.16 5.00 8.54
CA ALA A 75 -9.12 5.32 9.98
C ALA A 75 -10.08 6.46 10.38
N GLU A 76 -10.22 7.47 9.52
CA GLU A 76 -11.13 8.61 9.71
C GLU A 76 -12.60 8.17 9.84
N VAL A 77 -13.01 7.19 9.04
CA VAL A 77 -14.37 6.64 9.04
C VAL A 77 -14.58 5.71 10.25
N ARG A 78 -13.54 4.99 10.69
CA ARG A 78 -13.60 4.17 11.91
C ARG A 78 -13.90 5.01 13.15
N GLU A 79 -13.25 6.16 13.28
CA GLU A 79 -13.49 7.06 14.41
C GLU A 79 -14.92 7.63 14.42
N GLU A 80 -15.50 7.86 13.24
CA GLU A 80 -16.91 8.26 13.11
C GLU A 80 -17.90 7.11 13.38
N LEU A 81 -17.52 5.86 13.07
CA LEU A 81 -18.29 4.66 13.41
C LEU A 81 -18.31 4.40 14.92
N LYS A 82 -17.22 4.71 15.62
CA LYS A 82 -17.09 4.57 17.08
C LYS A 82 -17.89 5.61 17.88
N LYS A 83 -18.34 6.70 17.25
CA LYS A 83 -19.18 7.70 17.94
C LYS A 83 -20.46 7.02 18.46
N GLN A 84 -20.64 7.07 19.77
CA GLN A 84 -21.82 6.52 20.41
C GLN A 84 -23.06 7.29 19.99
N VAL A 85 -24.09 6.56 19.58
CA VAL A 85 -25.40 7.09 19.23
C VAL A 85 -26.19 7.16 20.54
N SER A 86 -26.55 8.37 20.98
CA SER A 86 -27.16 8.55 22.30
C SER A 86 -28.65 8.20 22.30
N ARG A 87 -29.39 8.71 21.31
CA ARG A 87 -30.85 8.52 21.17
C ARG A 87 -31.19 7.44 20.15
N GLY A 88 -30.58 7.55 18.99
CA GLY A 88 -30.84 6.68 17.85
C GLY A 88 -32.27 6.81 17.29
N ARG A 89 -32.50 6.14 16.16
CA ARG A 89 -33.75 6.28 15.39
C ARG A 89 -35.00 5.91 16.18
N GLU A 90 -34.92 4.90 17.04
CA GLU A 90 -36.06 4.37 17.79
C GLU A 90 -36.56 5.34 18.85
N GLU A 91 -35.65 6.05 19.53
CA GLU A 91 -36.03 7.05 20.52
C GLU A 91 -36.62 8.29 19.84
N LEU A 92 -36.01 8.75 18.74
CA LEU A 92 -36.54 9.87 17.96
C LEU A 92 -37.95 9.59 17.44
N THR A 93 -38.17 8.40 16.90
CA THR A 93 -39.49 7.98 16.41
C THR A 93 -40.52 7.89 17.55
N ARG A 94 -40.11 7.41 18.73
CA ARG A 94 -40.97 7.40 19.93
C ARG A 94 -41.31 8.82 20.38
N ASN A 95 -40.36 9.73 20.39
CA ASN A 95 -40.59 11.13 20.75
C ASN A 95 -41.54 11.81 19.77
N VAL A 96 -41.39 11.56 18.47
CA VAL A 96 -42.37 12.02 17.46
C VAL A 96 -43.78 11.53 17.78
N LEU A 97 -43.95 10.24 18.11
CA LEU A 97 -45.24 9.67 18.48
C LEU A 97 -45.83 10.33 19.73
N VAL A 98 -45.01 10.56 20.77
CA VAL A 98 -45.44 11.19 22.02
C VAL A 98 -45.89 12.63 21.79
N GLU A 99 -45.11 13.41 21.07
CA GLU A 99 -45.44 14.81 20.79
C GLU A 99 -46.69 14.93 19.90
N ALA A 100 -46.79 14.13 18.83
CA ALA A 100 -47.96 14.12 17.95
C ALA A 100 -49.25 13.70 18.70
N ARG A 101 -49.15 12.75 19.65
CA ARG A 101 -50.28 12.32 20.49
C ARG A 101 -50.82 13.39 21.43
N LYS A 102 -50.09 14.48 21.69
CA LYS A 102 -50.63 15.59 22.51
C LYS A 102 -51.70 16.39 21.78
N VAL A 103 -51.61 16.45 20.45
CA VAL A 103 -52.46 17.31 19.62
C VAL A 103 -53.55 16.50 18.92
N ILE A 104 -53.21 15.32 18.37
CA ILE A 104 -54.11 14.52 17.52
C ILE A 104 -55.46 14.12 18.16
N PRO A 105 -55.56 13.81 19.47
CA PRO A 105 -56.82 13.42 20.10
C PRO A 105 -57.93 14.48 20.03
N GLN A 106 -57.59 15.77 19.81
CA GLN A 106 -58.58 16.83 19.65
C GLN A 106 -59.45 16.63 18.40
N TYR A 107 -58.99 15.82 17.43
CA TYR A 107 -59.72 15.48 16.21
C TYR A 107 -60.49 14.15 16.31
N GLY A 108 -60.60 13.55 17.50
CA GLY A 108 -61.22 12.23 17.68
C GLY A 108 -60.41 11.06 17.09
N ILE A 109 -59.13 11.30 16.78
CA ILE A 109 -58.21 10.32 16.19
C ILE A 109 -57.26 9.80 17.27
N GLU A 110 -56.95 8.51 17.23
CA GLU A 110 -55.86 7.90 17.99
C GLU A 110 -54.72 7.51 17.05
N LEU A 111 -53.53 8.05 17.34
CA LEU A 111 -52.30 7.70 16.64
C LEU A 111 -51.66 6.45 17.27
N VAL A 112 -51.67 5.34 16.54
CA VAL A 112 -51.17 4.03 17.00
C VAL A 112 -49.65 3.96 16.91
N ASP A 113 -49.09 4.37 15.78
CA ASP A 113 -47.65 4.26 15.50
C ASP A 113 -47.23 5.27 14.44
N VAL A 114 -45.98 5.75 14.49
CA VAL A 114 -45.34 6.56 13.45
C VAL A 114 -43.97 5.97 13.21
N ARG A 115 -43.56 5.85 11.95
CA ARG A 115 -42.25 5.35 11.58
C ARG A 115 -41.68 6.15 10.43
N ILE A 116 -40.38 6.43 10.49
CA ILE A 116 -39.63 6.90 9.32
C ILE A 116 -39.49 5.73 8.36
N LYS A 117 -39.91 5.86 7.11
CA LYS A 117 -39.79 4.83 6.07
C LYS A 117 -38.49 4.98 5.29
N ARG A 118 -38.14 6.20 4.90
CA ARG A 118 -36.93 6.50 4.12
C ARG A 118 -36.33 7.84 4.54
N LEU A 119 -35.01 7.92 4.51
CA LEU A 119 -34.26 9.15 4.68
C LEU A 119 -33.27 9.25 3.52
N ASN A 120 -33.34 10.33 2.74
CA ASN A 120 -32.47 10.59 1.61
C ASN A 120 -31.88 12.00 1.70
N TYR A 121 -30.70 12.23 1.14
CA TYR A 121 -30.26 13.60 0.85
C TYR A 121 -31.07 14.20 -0.30
N VAL A 122 -31.22 15.53 -0.31
CA VAL A 122 -31.69 16.26 -1.49
C VAL A 122 -30.68 16.07 -2.63
N GLU A 123 -31.15 16.06 -3.88
CA GLU A 123 -30.33 15.80 -5.07
C GLU A 123 -29.05 16.63 -5.14
N SER A 124 -29.16 17.94 -4.88
CA SER A 124 -28.03 18.87 -4.87
C SER A 124 -26.98 18.55 -3.79
N VAL A 125 -27.39 17.98 -2.66
CA VAL A 125 -26.48 17.52 -1.60
C VAL A 125 -25.87 16.17 -1.98
N ARG A 126 -26.68 15.25 -2.52
CA ARG A 126 -26.26 13.92 -2.96
C ARG A 126 -25.13 13.98 -3.99
N GLU A 127 -25.25 14.83 -5.00
CA GLU A 127 -24.19 15.01 -6.01
C GLU A 127 -22.87 15.50 -5.39
N LYS A 128 -22.93 16.47 -4.47
CA LYS A 128 -21.75 16.99 -3.78
C LYS A 128 -21.10 15.93 -2.89
N VAL A 129 -21.89 15.15 -2.17
CA VAL A 129 -21.40 14.04 -1.34
C VAL A 129 -20.72 12.99 -2.22
N TYR A 130 -21.34 12.60 -3.34
CA TYR A 130 -20.72 11.66 -4.27
C TYR A 130 -19.43 12.20 -4.89
N ALA A 131 -19.41 13.45 -5.33
CA ALA A 131 -18.19 14.08 -5.86
C ALA A 131 -17.07 14.08 -4.80
N ARG A 132 -17.39 14.41 -3.54
CA ARG A 132 -16.45 14.33 -2.43
C ARG A 132 -15.97 12.90 -2.19
N MET A 133 -16.86 11.92 -2.16
CA MET A 133 -16.50 10.50 -1.99
C MET A 133 -15.59 9.99 -3.11
N ILE A 134 -15.85 10.38 -4.36
CA ILE A 134 -15.02 10.03 -5.51
C ILE A 134 -13.63 10.64 -5.39
N SER A 135 -13.55 11.94 -5.06
CA SER A 135 -12.28 12.63 -4.83
C SER A 135 -11.48 11.97 -3.71
N GLU A 136 -12.15 11.65 -2.60
CA GLU A 136 -11.55 10.99 -1.45
C GLU A 136 -11.03 9.58 -1.80
N ARG A 137 -11.82 8.78 -2.51
CA ARG A 137 -11.41 7.46 -3.02
C ARG A 137 -10.20 7.56 -3.96
N LYS A 138 -10.18 8.56 -4.85
CA LYS A 138 -9.03 8.82 -5.74
C LYS A 138 -7.78 9.21 -4.96
N ARG A 139 -7.92 10.06 -3.94
CA ARG A 139 -6.83 10.46 -3.02
C ARG A 139 -6.25 9.26 -2.29
N ILE A 140 -7.11 8.42 -1.71
CA ILE A 140 -6.73 7.19 -1.01
C ILE A 140 -5.99 6.25 -1.98
N ALA A 141 -6.53 6.02 -3.18
CA ALA A 141 -5.88 5.17 -4.19
C ALA A 141 -4.53 5.73 -4.67
N ALA A 142 -4.39 7.05 -4.78
CA ALA A 142 -3.12 7.69 -5.11
C ALA A 142 -2.10 7.52 -3.99
N LYS A 143 -2.52 7.68 -2.72
CA LYS A 143 -1.67 7.42 -1.55
C LYS A 143 -1.17 5.99 -1.52
N PHE A 144 -2.05 5.00 -1.67
CA PHE A 144 -1.64 3.59 -1.70
C PHE A 144 -0.67 3.27 -2.85
N ARG A 145 -0.90 3.84 -4.04
CA ARG A 145 0.04 3.69 -5.17
C ARG A 145 1.41 4.28 -4.85
N SER A 146 1.45 5.50 -4.32
CA SER A 146 2.71 6.16 -3.94
C SER A 146 3.45 5.40 -2.84
N GLU A 147 2.74 4.88 -1.82
CA GLU A 147 3.33 4.05 -0.77
C GLU A 147 3.86 2.71 -1.33
N GLY A 148 3.12 2.09 -2.26
CA GLY A 148 3.55 0.87 -2.94
C GLY A 148 4.80 1.09 -3.80
N GLU A 149 4.82 2.17 -4.59
CA GLU A 149 5.98 2.59 -5.39
C GLU A 149 7.20 2.87 -4.51
N GLY A 150 7.00 3.58 -3.39
CA GLY A 150 8.05 3.87 -2.41
C GLY A 150 8.66 2.60 -1.80
N ARG A 151 7.82 1.68 -1.32
CA ARG A 151 8.29 0.38 -0.79
C ARG A 151 8.99 -0.45 -1.85
N SER A 152 8.49 -0.45 -3.09
CA SER A 152 9.13 -1.14 -4.19
C SER A 152 10.54 -0.58 -4.47
N ALA A 153 10.68 0.74 -4.53
CA ALA A 153 11.96 1.39 -4.76
C ALA A 153 12.96 1.11 -3.62
N GLU A 154 12.49 1.10 -2.37
CA GLU A 154 13.31 0.76 -1.20
C GLU A 154 13.84 -0.69 -1.26
N ILE A 155 12.96 -1.64 -1.58
CA ILE A 155 13.33 -3.07 -1.72
C ILE A 155 14.36 -3.23 -2.85
N LEU A 156 14.12 -2.63 -4.02
CA LEU A 156 15.04 -2.70 -5.15
C LEU A 156 16.39 -2.05 -4.81
N GLY A 157 16.39 -0.88 -4.17
CA GLY A 157 17.62 -0.21 -3.75
C GLY A 157 18.44 -1.04 -2.75
N THR A 158 17.77 -1.69 -1.80
CA THR A 158 18.41 -2.60 -0.84
C THR A 158 18.98 -3.83 -1.54
N MET A 159 18.19 -4.45 -2.42
CA MET A 159 18.63 -5.60 -3.23
C MET A 159 19.87 -5.27 -4.07
N GLU A 160 19.89 -4.13 -4.77
CA GLU A 160 21.05 -3.71 -5.57
C GLU A 160 22.30 -3.44 -4.74
N LYS A 161 22.12 -2.87 -3.53
CA LYS A 161 23.22 -2.64 -2.59
C LYS A 161 23.82 -3.95 -2.12
N GLU A 162 22.98 -4.90 -1.70
CA GLU A 162 23.41 -6.23 -1.26
C GLU A 162 24.09 -7.00 -2.39
N LEU A 163 23.52 -6.99 -3.59
CA LEU A 163 24.11 -7.63 -4.76
C LEU A 163 25.51 -7.09 -5.08
N ARG A 164 25.69 -5.77 -5.01
CA ARG A 164 27.01 -5.12 -5.19
C ARG A 164 27.99 -5.55 -4.11
N GLN A 165 27.57 -5.61 -2.84
CA GLN A 165 28.42 -6.06 -1.75
C GLN A 165 28.85 -7.53 -1.93
N ILE A 166 27.92 -8.42 -2.27
CA ILE A 166 28.19 -9.84 -2.52
C ILE A 166 29.18 -9.99 -3.68
N ARG A 167 28.94 -9.33 -4.81
CA ARG A 167 29.82 -9.40 -5.98
C ARG A 167 31.21 -8.86 -5.68
N SER A 168 31.31 -7.71 -4.99
CA SER A 168 32.60 -7.13 -4.60
C SER A 168 33.36 -8.03 -3.62
N GLY A 169 32.66 -8.60 -2.63
CA GLY A 169 33.24 -9.54 -1.68
C GLY A 169 33.70 -10.85 -2.32
N ALA A 170 32.93 -11.38 -3.28
CA ALA A 170 33.30 -12.56 -4.05
C ALA A 170 34.52 -12.29 -4.94
N TYR A 171 34.55 -11.13 -5.63
CA TYR A 171 35.69 -10.74 -6.46
C TYR A 171 36.96 -10.58 -5.64
N ARG A 172 36.89 -9.89 -4.49
CA ARG A 172 38.02 -9.74 -3.56
C ARG A 172 38.56 -11.10 -3.13
N ARG A 173 37.68 -12.00 -2.65
CA ARG A 173 38.08 -13.36 -2.25
C ARG A 173 38.71 -14.14 -3.39
N ALA A 174 38.17 -14.04 -4.61
CA ALA A 174 38.75 -14.69 -5.78
C ALA A 174 40.17 -14.18 -6.08
N GLN A 175 40.38 -12.86 -6.00
CA GLN A 175 41.71 -12.26 -6.19
C GLN A 175 42.69 -12.65 -5.08
N GLU A 176 42.26 -12.69 -3.82
CA GLU A 176 43.08 -13.16 -2.70
C GLU A 176 43.50 -14.63 -2.88
N ILE A 177 42.57 -15.50 -3.30
CA ILE A 177 42.86 -16.92 -3.57
C ILE A 177 43.85 -17.06 -4.72
N ARG A 178 43.64 -16.34 -5.83
CA ARG A 178 44.59 -16.34 -6.97
C ARG A 178 45.96 -15.83 -6.54
N GLY A 179 46.04 -14.69 -5.87
CA GLY A 179 47.31 -14.14 -5.40
C GLY A 179 48.06 -15.08 -4.47
N LYS A 180 47.37 -15.79 -3.57
CA LYS A 180 47.97 -16.85 -2.74
C LYS A 180 48.47 -18.04 -3.56
N ALA A 181 47.69 -18.48 -4.56
CA ALA A 181 48.06 -19.56 -5.45
C ALA A 181 49.29 -19.19 -6.32
N ASP A 182 49.30 -17.99 -6.90
CA ASP A 182 50.41 -17.48 -7.73
C ASP A 182 51.69 -17.31 -6.90
N ALA A 183 51.58 -16.76 -5.68
CA ALA A 183 52.70 -16.68 -4.76
C ALA A 183 53.22 -18.07 -4.36
N GLY A 184 52.32 -19.04 -4.16
CA GLY A 184 52.67 -20.44 -3.92
C GLY A 184 53.40 -21.07 -5.11
N ALA A 185 52.86 -20.91 -6.32
CA ALA A 185 53.46 -21.39 -7.55
C ALA A 185 54.85 -20.79 -7.78
N THR A 186 54.97 -19.47 -7.64
CA THR A 186 56.25 -18.75 -7.77
C THR A 186 57.29 -19.25 -6.77
N ARG A 187 56.88 -19.53 -5.52
CA ARG A 187 57.77 -20.10 -4.51
C ARG A 187 58.24 -21.50 -4.91
N VAL A 188 57.33 -22.40 -5.31
CA VAL A 188 57.68 -23.75 -5.76
C VAL A 188 58.61 -23.72 -6.97
N TYR A 189 58.33 -22.84 -7.94
CA TYR A 189 59.24 -22.61 -9.07
C TYR A 189 60.60 -22.11 -8.61
N GLY A 190 60.65 -21.09 -7.75
CA GLY A 190 61.89 -20.54 -7.21
C GLY A 190 62.72 -21.59 -6.47
N ASP A 191 62.10 -22.41 -5.63
CA ASP A 191 62.75 -23.50 -4.89
C ASP A 191 63.27 -24.58 -5.83
N ALA A 192 62.48 -24.99 -6.83
CA ALA A 192 62.88 -25.97 -7.83
C ALA A 192 64.05 -25.47 -8.70
N TYR A 193 64.05 -24.19 -9.08
CA TYR A 193 65.07 -23.60 -9.94
C TYR A 193 66.34 -23.17 -9.20
N SER A 194 66.27 -22.97 -7.89
CA SER A 194 67.43 -22.67 -7.04
C SER A 194 68.30 -23.90 -6.76
N GLY A 195 67.83 -25.11 -7.11
CA GLY A 195 68.61 -26.35 -7.00
C GLY A 195 69.82 -26.40 -7.95
N ASP A 196 69.66 -25.95 -9.21
CA ASP A 196 70.75 -25.81 -10.20
C ASP A 196 70.45 -24.65 -11.17
N PRO A 197 71.01 -23.45 -10.90
CA PRO A 197 70.78 -22.26 -11.72
C PRO A 197 71.32 -22.36 -13.17
N GLU A 198 72.39 -23.12 -13.40
CA GLU A 198 73.01 -23.28 -14.72
C GLU A 198 72.15 -24.19 -15.61
N PHE A 199 71.66 -25.30 -15.06
CA PHE A 199 70.75 -26.20 -15.77
C PHE A 199 69.41 -25.52 -16.11
N TYR A 200 68.89 -24.68 -15.21
CA TYR A 200 67.69 -23.89 -15.47
C TYR A 200 67.86 -22.90 -16.62
N ALA A 201 68.93 -22.10 -16.57
CA ALA A 201 69.22 -21.12 -17.61
C ALA A 201 69.36 -21.80 -18.98
N PHE A 202 70.03 -22.95 -19.04
CA PHE A 202 70.13 -23.77 -20.24
C PHE A 202 68.77 -24.29 -20.73
N SER A 203 67.96 -24.91 -19.86
CA SER A 203 66.65 -25.47 -20.22
C SER A 203 65.68 -24.39 -20.72
N ARG A 204 65.64 -23.20 -20.08
CA ARG A 204 64.80 -22.08 -20.50
C ARG A 204 65.23 -21.48 -21.83
N THR A 205 66.54 -21.40 -22.09
CA THR A 205 67.02 -20.97 -23.41
C THR A 205 66.58 -21.94 -24.50
N LEU A 206 66.61 -23.26 -24.26
CA LEU A 206 66.11 -24.26 -25.21
C LEU A 206 64.60 -24.19 -25.43
N GLU A 207 63.82 -23.93 -24.39
CA GLU A 207 62.36 -23.76 -24.49
C GLU A 207 62.02 -22.47 -25.26
N ALA A 208 62.73 -21.37 -24.99
CA ALA A 208 62.58 -20.12 -25.74
C ALA A 208 62.94 -20.28 -27.22
N TYR A 209 63.95 -21.10 -27.56
CA TYR A 209 64.26 -21.43 -28.95
C TYR A 209 63.13 -22.20 -29.63
N ARG A 210 62.40 -23.04 -28.88
CA ARG A 210 61.26 -23.82 -29.39
C ARG A 210 60.01 -22.95 -29.55
N GLU A 211 59.74 -22.04 -28.61
CA GLU A 211 58.56 -21.18 -28.62
C GLU A 211 58.70 -19.92 -29.51
N GLY A 212 59.95 -19.49 -29.79
CA GLY A 212 60.26 -18.28 -30.56
C GLY A 212 59.84 -18.27 -32.04
N GLN A 213 59.11 -19.28 -32.53
CA GLN A 213 58.53 -19.30 -33.87
C GLN A 213 57.14 -18.65 -33.92
N ASN A 214 57.07 -17.36 -33.59
CA ASN A 214 55.87 -16.58 -33.89
C ASN A 214 56.06 -15.85 -35.22
N LYS A 215 55.29 -16.23 -36.25
CA LYS A 215 55.50 -15.79 -37.64
C LYS A 215 55.35 -14.27 -37.86
N ASP A 216 54.69 -13.59 -36.91
CA ASP A 216 54.36 -12.16 -36.99
C ASP A 216 55.22 -11.28 -36.05
N SER A 217 56.22 -11.85 -35.36
CA SER A 217 57.06 -11.11 -34.40
C SER A 217 58.44 -10.81 -34.98
N VAL A 218 58.79 -9.51 -35.07
CA VAL A 218 60.15 -9.08 -35.44
C VAL A 218 61.01 -9.00 -34.18
N LEU A 219 61.97 -9.91 -34.07
CA LEU A 219 62.91 -9.95 -32.94
C LEU A 219 64.23 -9.29 -33.35
N ILE A 220 64.59 -8.18 -32.70
CA ILE A 220 65.88 -7.51 -32.89
C ILE A 220 66.83 -7.99 -31.80
N LEU A 221 67.78 -8.86 -32.17
CA LEU A 221 68.81 -9.38 -31.26
C LEU A 221 70.19 -8.86 -31.66
N THR A 222 70.96 -8.44 -30.68
CA THR A 222 72.39 -8.13 -30.86
C THR A 222 73.22 -9.40 -30.75
N THR A 223 74.40 -9.40 -31.37
CA THR A 223 75.32 -10.53 -31.32
C THR A 223 75.75 -10.85 -29.90
N ASP A 224 75.80 -9.89 -28.98
CA ASP A 224 76.17 -10.09 -27.57
C ASP A 224 74.99 -10.45 -26.65
N SER A 225 73.84 -10.81 -27.23
CA SER A 225 72.68 -11.24 -26.46
C SER A 225 72.94 -12.56 -25.73
N ASP A 226 72.46 -12.64 -24.48
CA ASP A 226 72.41 -13.86 -23.67
C ASP A 226 71.65 -15.00 -24.35
N TYR A 227 70.77 -14.66 -25.29
CA TYR A 227 70.06 -15.62 -26.13
C TYR A 227 71.03 -16.55 -26.88
N TYR A 228 72.23 -16.11 -27.26
CA TYR A 228 73.20 -16.93 -28.00
C TYR A 228 74.29 -17.56 -27.14
N ARG A 229 74.25 -17.37 -25.81
CA ARG A 229 75.33 -17.77 -24.88
C ARG A 229 75.74 -19.23 -25.04
N TYR A 230 74.76 -20.15 -25.00
CA TYR A 230 75.00 -21.59 -25.08
C TYR A 230 75.36 -22.08 -26.49
N LEU A 231 74.78 -21.48 -27.54
CA LEU A 231 75.14 -21.78 -28.94
C LEU A 231 76.60 -21.39 -29.25
N LYS A 232 77.06 -20.26 -28.72
CA LYS A 232 78.45 -19.80 -28.87
C LYS A 232 79.44 -20.63 -28.05
N GLN A 233 79.06 -21.09 -26.86
CA GLN A 233 79.87 -22.00 -26.06
C GLN A 233 80.06 -23.35 -26.74
N ALA A 234 79.01 -23.92 -27.34
CA ALA A 234 79.09 -25.17 -28.09
C ALA A 234 79.94 -25.06 -29.38
N ALA A 235 79.95 -23.88 -30.02
CA ALA A 235 80.69 -23.62 -31.24
C ALA A 235 82.18 -23.28 -31.05
N ARG A 236 82.68 -23.18 -29.81
CA ARG A 236 84.11 -23.01 -29.53
C ARG A 236 84.83 -24.37 -29.63
N PRO A 237 85.72 -24.59 -30.61
CA PRO A 237 86.53 -25.81 -30.63
C PRO A 237 87.42 -25.82 -29.39
N ALA A 238 87.51 -26.97 -28.72
CA ALA A 238 88.43 -27.18 -27.61
C ALA A 238 89.84 -26.74 -28.04
N ARG A 239 90.38 -25.69 -27.40
CA ARG A 239 91.78 -25.32 -27.57
C ARG A 239 92.63 -26.51 -27.13
N ALA A 240 93.25 -27.18 -28.09
CA ALA A 240 94.35 -28.11 -27.83
C ALA A 240 95.46 -27.35 -27.10
N GLY A 241 95.59 -27.62 -25.79
CA GLY A 241 96.84 -27.42 -25.09
C GLY A 241 97.81 -28.52 -25.53
N ARG A 242 99.03 -28.07 -25.88
CA ARG A 242 100.22 -28.80 -26.36
C ARG A 242 100.23 -30.32 -26.19
#